data_AF-A0A5C6XFF3-F1
#
_entry.id   AF-A0A5C6XFF3-F1
#
_cell.length_a   1.000
_cell.length_b   1.000
_cell.length_c   1.000
_cell.angle_alpha   90.00
_cell.angle_beta   90.00
_cell.angle_gamma   90.00
#
_symmetry.space_group_name_H-M   'P 1'
#
loop_
_entity.id
_entity.type
_entity.pdbx_description
1 polymer ?
#
loop_
_entity_poly.entity_id
_entity_poly.type
_entity_poly.pdbx_seq_one_letter_code
_entity_poly.pdbx_strand_id
1 'polypeptide(L)'
;MGCADCHTPRQHTSPDAAELLANQTFFPFTDLLLHDMGPELSDAVGEGGATPSEWRTPPLWGLGLILQRSDDARLLHDGRASTFHEAILWHGGEALDARRRYEALSPAEQEALVHFLGRL
;
A
#
# COMPACT_ATOMS: atom_id res chain seq x y z
N MET A 1 -4.47 13.85 -3.20
CA MET A 1 -4.09 12.93 -2.11
C MET A 1 -2.83 12.13 -2.41
N GLY A 2 -2.61 11.62 -3.64
CA GLY A 2 -1.34 10.99 -4.04
C GLY A 2 -1.19 9.51 -3.69
N CYS A 3 -2.12 8.92 -2.93
CA CYS A 3 -2.11 7.49 -2.62
C CYS A 3 -2.14 6.62 -3.90
N ALA A 4 -2.90 7.06 -4.91
CA ALA A 4 -3.08 6.34 -6.17
C ALA A 4 -1.87 6.44 -7.13
N ASP A 5 -0.83 7.19 -6.78
CA ASP A 5 0.41 7.27 -7.56
C ASP A 5 1.15 5.91 -7.49
N CYS A 6 1.05 5.20 -6.35
CA CYS A 6 1.56 3.82 -6.17
C CYS A 6 0.42 2.79 -6.05
N HIS A 7 -0.66 3.12 -5.34
CA HIS A 7 -1.83 2.23 -5.18
C HIS A 7 -2.81 2.37 -6.35
N THR A 8 -2.34 2.06 -7.55
CA THR A 8 -3.11 2.20 -8.79
C THR A 8 -4.28 1.20 -8.82
N PRO A 9 -5.54 1.64 -8.99
CA PRO A 9 -6.70 0.76 -8.84
C PRO A 9 -6.73 -0.41 -9.81
N ARG A 10 -6.21 -0.26 -11.02
CA ARG A 10 -6.43 -1.17 -12.14
C ARG A 10 -5.10 -1.63 -12.73
N GLN A 11 -4.96 -2.93 -12.90
CA GLN A 11 -3.88 -3.56 -13.64
C GLN A 11 -4.42 -4.29 -14.87
N HIS A 12 -3.56 -4.44 -15.87
CA HIS A 12 -3.87 -5.18 -17.10
C HIS A 12 -2.70 -6.07 -17.46
N THR A 13 -2.94 -7.36 -17.61
CA THR A 13 -1.89 -8.31 -17.99
C THR A 13 -1.58 -8.24 -19.48
N SER A 14 -0.32 -8.54 -19.83
CA SER A 14 0.14 -8.56 -21.23
C SER A 14 -0.64 -9.60 -22.06
N PRO A 15 -0.88 -9.33 -23.37
CA PRO A 15 -1.35 -10.36 -24.30
C PRO A 15 -0.39 -11.55 -24.43
N ASP A 16 0.89 -11.37 -24.10
CA ASP A 16 1.92 -12.43 -24.18
C ASP A 16 1.95 -13.35 -22.94
N ALA A 17 1.09 -13.12 -21.95
CA ALA A 17 0.99 -13.99 -20.78
C ALA A 17 0.41 -15.37 -21.14
N ALA A 18 0.49 -16.32 -20.21
CA ALA A 18 -0.18 -17.62 -20.36
C ALA A 18 -1.69 -17.42 -20.64
N GLU A 19 -2.30 -18.31 -21.42
CA GLU A 19 -3.66 -18.17 -21.95
C GLU A 19 -4.70 -17.73 -20.90
N LEU A 20 -4.69 -18.35 -19.71
CA LEU A 20 -5.61 -18.03 -18.62
C LEU A 20 -5.38 -16.65 -17.98
N LEU A 21 -4.20 -16.08 -18.17
CA LEU A 21 -3.77 -14.82 -17.58
C LEU A 21 -3.65 -13.69 -18.61
N ALA A 22 -3.79 -13.94 -19.91
CA ALA A 22 -3.62 -12.93 -20.95
C ALA A 22 -4.82 -11.96 -21.03
N ASN A 23 -4.55 -10.68 -21.28
CA ASN A 23 -5.56 -9.60 -21.42
C ASN A 23 -6.58 -9.50 -20.27
N GLN A 24 -6.17 -9.87 -19.06
CA GLN A 24 -7.02 -9.81 -17.87
C GLN A 24 -6.95 -8.41 -17.27
N THR A 25 -8.12 -7.86 -16.97
CA THR A 25 -8.24 -6.62 -16.17
C THR A 25 -8.68 -6.98 -14.77
N PHE A 26 -7.94 -6.50 -13.79
CA PHE A 26 -8.21 -6.74 -12.38
C PHE A 26 -7.87 -5.50 -11.56
N PHE A 27 -8.35 -5.45 -10.31
CA PHE A 27 -8.30 -4.25 -9.49
C PHE A 27 -7.56 -4.45 -8.15
N PRO A 28 -6.22 -4.59 -8.17
CA PRO A 28 -5.46 -4.96 -6.98
C PRO A 28 -5.04 -3.74 -6.13
N PHE A 29 -5.23 -2.51 -6.62
CA PHE A 29 -4.79 -1.28 -5.94
C PHE A 29 -3.28 -1.25 -5.64
N THR A 30 -2.48 -1.55 -6.66
CA THR A 30 -1.01 -1.57 -6.61
C THR A 30 -0.48 -1.47 -8.03
N ASP A 31 0.68 -0.83 -8.19
CA ASP A 31 1.50 -0.85 -9.40
C ASP A 31 2.54 -1.97 -9.44
N LEU A 32 2.70 -2.72 -8.34
CA LEU A 32 3.70 -3.78 -8.15
C LEU A 32 5.16 -3.31 -8.28
N LEU A 33 5.43 -2.00 -8.21
CA LEU A 33 6.77 -1.43 -8.28
C LEU A 33 7.40 -1.29 -6.89
N LEU A 34 8.72 -1.12 -6.87
CA LEU A 34 9.49 -0.74 -5.68
C LEU A 34 9.44 0.76 -5.49
N HIS A 35 9.24 1.20 -4.26
CA HIS A 35 9.23 2.61 -3.87
C HIS A 35 10.03 2.81 -2.58
N ASP A 36 10.79 3.90 -2.53
CA ASP A 36 11.48 4.31 -1.31
C ASP A 36 10.44 4.80 -0.28
N MET A 37 10.29 4.04 0.80
CA MET A 37 9.41 4.35 1.94
C MET A 37 10.11 5.19 3.01
N GLY A 38 11.37 5.54 2.80
CA GLY A 38 12.18 6.35 3.69
C GLY A 38 12.90 5.56 4.79
N PRO A 39 13.82 6.23 5.51
CA PRO A 39 14.73 5.57 6.45
C PRO A 39 14.03 4.94 7.67
N GLU A 40 12.87 5.43 8.06
CA GLU A 40 12.11 4.89 9.20
C GLU A 40 11.49 3.51 8.92
N LEU A 41 11.32 3.18 7.64
CA LEU A 41 10.86 1.88 7.17
C LEU A 41 12.00 1.10 6.52
N SER A 42 13.25 1.44 6.85
CA SER A 42 14.37 0.63 6.42
C SER A 42 14.62 -0.54 7.37
N ASP A 43 14.89 -1.73 6.82
CA ASP A 43 15.35 -2.89 7.59
C ASP A 43 16.89 -2.98 7.68
N ALA A 44 17.60 -1.99 7.11
CA ALA A 44 19.05 -1.95 6.96
C ALA A 44 19.67 -3.14 6.18
N VAL A 45 18.86 -3.91 5.46
CA VAL A 45 19.28 -5.04 4.64
C VAL A 45 18.82 -4.83 3.20
N GLY A 46 19.77 -4.65 2.28
CA GLY A 46 19.43 -4.58 0.86
C GLY A 46 19.16 -5.97 0.30
N GLU A 47 18.05 -6.15 -0.41
CA GLU A 47 17.71 -7.40 -1.10
C GLU A 47 17.91 -7.25 -2.62
N GLY A 48 18.93 -7.92 -3.15
CA GLY A 48 19.22 -7.91 -4.58
C GLY A 48 19.56 -6.51 -5.10
N GLY A 49 18.68 -5.96 -5.94
CA GLY A 49 18.81 -4.61 -6.50
C GLY A 49 18.05 -3.52 -5.73
N ALA A 50 17.27 -3.89 -4.72
CA ALA A 50 16.53 -2.95 -3.89
C ALA A 50 17.44 -2.36 -2.80
N THR A 51 17.30 -1.06 -2.57
CA THR A 51 17.85 -0.40 -1.39
C THR A 51 17.10 -0.85 -0.13
N PRO A 52 17.71 -0.73 1.06
CA PRO A 52 17.08 -1.13 2.32
C PRO A 52 15.79 -0.40 2.70
N SER A 53 15.39 0.66 1.99
CA SER A 53 14.15 1.41 2.23
C SER A 53 13.14 1.25 1.10
N GLU A 54 13.48 0.50 0.05
CA GLU A 54 12.58 0.22 -1.06
C GLU A 54 11.70 -0.99 -0.78
N TRP A 55 10.38 -0.77 -0.87
CA TRP A 55 9.40 -1.83 -0.71
C TRP A 55 8.49 -1.90 -1.91
N ARG A 56 8.12 -3.13 -2.28
CA ARG A 56 7.10 -3.34 -3.30
C ARG A 56 5.75 -2.92 -2.76
N THR A 57 5.01 -2.08 -3.49
CA THR A 57 3.64 -1.72 -3.15
C THR A 57 2.76 -2.97 -3.06
N PRO A 58 2.28 -3.39 -1.87
CA PRO A 58 1.43 -4.57 -1.77
C PRO A 58 0.03 -4.25 -2.34
N PRO A 59 -0.65 -5.24 -2.96
CA PRO A 59 -2.05 -5.10 -3.32
C PRO A 59 -2.90 -4.76 -2.09
N LEU A 60 -3.85 -3.84 -2.22
CA LEU A 60 -4.77 -3.51 -1.11
C LEU A 60 -6.01 -4.43 -1.07
N TRP A 61 -6.20 -5.29 -2.07
CA TRP A 61 -7.33 -6.23 -2.09
C TRP A 61 -7.35 -7.14 -0.84
N GLY A 62 -8.51 -7.29 -0.22
CA GLY A 62 -8.66 -8.17 0.95
C GLY A 62 -7.97 -7.69 2.24
N LEU A 63 -7.42 -6.47 2.29
CA LEU A 63 -6.93 -5.88 3.55
C LEU A 63 -8.04 -5.76 4.59
N GLY A 64 -9.27 -5.45 4.16
CA GLY A 64 -10.43 -5.43 5.05
C GLY A 64 -10.65 -6.77 5.76
N LEU A 65 -10.33 -7.90 5.12
CA LEU A 65 -10.47 -9.23 5.72
C LEU A 65 -9.41 -9.50 6.79
N ILE A 66 -8.20 -8.94 6.63
CA ILE A 66 -7.11 -9.09 7.61
C ILE A 66 -7.48 -8.37 8.91
N LEU A 67 -7.99 -7.14 8.81
CA LEU A 67 -8.37 -6.34 9.98
C LEU A 67 -9.66 -6.83 10.66
N GLN A 68 -10.58 -7.46 9.92
CA GLN A 68 -11.83 -7.97 10.52
C GLN A 68 -11.66 -9.32 11.23
N ARG A 69 -10.60 -10.07 10.94
CA ARG A 69 -10.42 -11.46 11.42
C ARG A 69 -9.30 -11.63 12.44
N SER A 70 -8.53 -10.57 12.70
CA SER A 70 -7.38 -10.63 13.59
C SER A 70 -7.47 -9.52 14.62
N ASP A 71 -7.44 -9.90 15.90
CA ASP A 71 -7.27 -8.96 17.01
C ASP A 71 -5.86 -8.31 17.00
N ASP A 72 -4.94 -8.84 16.17
CA ASP A 72 -3.54 -8.39 16.01
C ASP A 72 -3.20 -8.17 14.52
N ALA A 73 -3.95 -7.29 13.84
CA ALA A 73 -3.61 -6.92 12.47
C ALA A 73 -2.18 -6.37 12.39
N ARG A 74 -1.41 -6.83 11.40
CA ARG A 74 0.00 -6.49 11.21
C ARG A 74 0.19 -5.96 9.79
N LEU A 75 0.23 -4.64 9.67
CA LEU A 75 0.41 -3.91 8.42
C LEU A 75 1.85 -3.42 8.28
N LEU A 76 2.24 -3.08 7.04
CA LEU A 76 3.62 -2.80 6.62
C LEU A 76 4.51 -4.06 6.67
N HIS A 77 5.72 -3.96 6.14
CA HIS A 77 6.61 -5.12 5.95
C HIS A 77 7.04 -5.76 7.28
N ASP A 78 7.15 -4.98 8.35
CA ASP A 78 7.56 -5.44 9.68
C ASP A 78 6.37 -5.64 10.64
N GLY A 79 5.16 -5.36 10.18
CA GLY A 79 3.95 -5.53 10.97
C GLY A 79 3.78 -4.51 12.09
N ARG A 80 4.48 -3.37 12.09
CA ARG A 80 4.43 -2.38 13.18
C ARG A 80 3.08 -1.68 13.34
N ALA A 81 2.26 -1.64 12.29
CA ALA A 81 1.00 -0.91 12.28
C ALA A 81 -0.20 -1.84 12.47
N SER A 82 -1.08 -1.48 13.39
CA SER A 82 -2.29 -2.24 13.72
C SER A 82 -3.55 -1.69 13.05
N THR A 83 -3.49 -0.45 12.53
CA THR A 83 -4.60 0.21 11.86
C THR A 83 -4.17 0.83 10.53
N PHE A 84 -5.15 1.07 9.64
CA PHE A 84 -4.88 1.82 8.40
C PHE A 84 -4.34 3.23 8.68
N HIS A 85 -4.84 3.88 9.72
CA HIS A 85 -4.37 5.20 10.12
C HIS A 85 -2.89 5.17 10.48
N GLU A 86 -2.48 4.26 11.37
CA GLU A 86 -1.07 4.07 11.74
C GLU A 86 -0.21 3.73 10.52
N ALA A 87 -0.67 2.82 9.65
CA ALA A 87 0.07 2.45 8.45
C ALA A 87 0.30 3.65 7.52
N ILE A 88 -0.72 4.50 7.32
CA ILE A 88 -0.61 5.72 6.50
C ILE A 88 0.42 6.69 7.11
N LEU A 89 0.44 6.86 8.43
CA LEU A 89 1.37 7.77 9.10
C LEU A 89 2.84 7.32 9.03
N TRP A 90 3.10 6.04 8.80
CA TRP A 90 4.46 5.53 8.58
C TRP A 90 4.99 5.77 7.16
N HIS A 91 4.17 6.20 6.21
CA HIS A 91 4.63 6.44 4.83
C HIS A 91 5.58 7.66 4.77
N GLY A 92 6.87 7.37 4.58
CA GLY A 92 7.92 8.36 4.34
C GLY A 92 8.37 8.37 2.87
N GLY A 93 9.63 8.74 2.64
CA GLY A 93 10.26 8.70 1.31
C GLY A 93 9.43 9.37 0.22
N GLU A 94 9.19 8.67 -0.88
CA GLU A 94 8.36 9.14 -2.01
C GLU A 94 6.91 9.46 -1.60
N ALA A 95 6.40 8.78 -0.59
CA ALA A 95 5.02 8.93 -0.11
C ALA A 95 4.84 10.02 0.95
N LEU A 96 5.91 10.72 1.37
CA LEU A 96 5.87 11.72 2.45
C LEU A 96 4.82 12.83 2.21
N ASP A 97 4.71 13.32 0.97
CA ASP A 97 3.74 14.36 0.64
C ASP A 97 2.30 13.83 0.55
N ALA A 98 2.11 12.54 0.25
CA ALA A 98 0.81 11.89 0.35
C ALA A 98 0.38 11.75 1.81
N ARG A 99 1.30 11.32 2.69
CA ARG A 99 1.07 11.27 4.15
C ARG A 99 0.68 12.63 4.70
N ARG A 100 1.44 13.69 4.40
CA ARG A 100 1.16 15.05 4.89
C ARG A 100 -0.21 15.56 4.45
N ARG A 101 -0.61 15.25 3.21
CA ARG A 101 -1.95 15.58 2.72
C ARG A 101 -3.05 14.81 3.46
N TYR A 102 -2.80 13.56 3.85
CA TYR A 102 -3.71 12.80 4.71
C TYR A 102 -3.81 13.39 6.12
N GLU A 103 -2.68 13.74 6.74
CA GLU A 103 -2.64 14.38 8.06
C GLU A 103 -3.42 15.70 8.08
N ALA A 104 -3.43 16.43 6.97
CA ALA A 104 -4.15 17.70 6.81
C ALA A 104 -5.66 17.56 6.56
N LEU A 105 -6.17 16.34 6.34
CA LEU A 105 -7.61 16.09 6.19
C LEU A 105 -8.35 16.32 7.51
N SER A 106 -9.64 16.67 7.40
CA SER A 106 -10.53 16.65 8.55
C SER A 106 -10.71 15.22 9.08
N PRO A 107 -11.10 15.04 10.36
CA PRO A 107 -11.36 13.72 10.92
C PRO A 107 -12.36 12.89 10.10
N ALA A 108 -13.41 13.53 9.58
CA ALA A 108 -14.42 12.85 8.76
C ALA A 108 -13.86 12.36 7.42
N GLU A 109 -12.95 13.12 6.79
CA GLU A 109 -12.30 12.70 5.54
C GLU A 109 -11.28 11.58 5.78
N GLN A 110 -10.55 11.62 6.90
CA GLN A 110 -9.66 10.53 7.30
C GLN A 110 -10.45 9.23 7.54
N GLU A 111 -11.58 9.32 8.24
CA GLU A 111 -12.48 8.19 8.49
C GLU A 111 -13.07 7.65 7.19
N ALA A 112 -13.48 8.52 6.26
CA ALA A 112 -13.99 8.12 4.95
C ALA A 112 -12.94 7.32 4.15
N LEU A 113 -11.67 7.72 4.20
CA LEU A 113 -10.59 6.98 3.54
C LEU A 113 -10.34 5.62 4.22
N VAL A 114 -10.27 5.59 5.55
CA VAL A 114 -10.09 4.34 6.32
C VAL A 114 -11.24 3.36 6.06
N HIS A 115 -12.47 3.87 6.00
CA HIS A 115 -13.65 3.08 5.66
C HIS A 115 -13.58 2.56 4.23
N PHE A 116 -13.14 3.38 3.26
CA PHE A 116 -12.90 2.92 1.89
C PHE A 116 -11.89 1.78 1.84
N LEU A 117 -10.76 1.89 2.55
CA LEU A 117 -9.74 0.83 2.61
C LEU A 117 -10.28 -0.46 3.22
N GLY A 118 -11.17 -0.39 4.21
CA GLY A 118 -11.83 -1.56 4.80
C GLY A 118 -12.81 -2.29 3.89
N ARG A 119 -13.07 -1.74 2.69
CA ARG A 119 -14.01 -2.27 1.69
C ARG A 119 -13.29 -2.83 0.45
N LEU A 120 -11.96 -2.70 0.38
CA LEU A 120 -11.09 -3.32 -0.63
C LEU A 120 -10.75 -4.77 -0.23
#